data_AF-U9T0U0-F1
#
_entry.id   AF-U9T0U0-F1
#
_cell.length_a   1.000
_cell.length_b   1.000
_cell.length_c   1.000
_cell.angle_alpha   90.00
_cell.angle_beta   90.00
_cell.angle_gamma   90.00
#
_symmetry.space_group_name_H-M   'P 1'
#
loop_
_entity.id
_entity.type
_entity.pdbx_description
1 polymer ?
#
loop_
_entity_poly.entity_id
_entity_poly.type
_entity_poly.pdbx_seq_one_letter_code
_entity_poly.pdbx_strand_id
1 'polypeptide(L)'
;MGNFEEKPTEGTHSKYQQLYKECWDDEPKSRPNIEEVYKILNTVTVKKSKKSAKHQIPFFRLPFPPELTVEEILRSGTKDKFRSNPPNRYFIYRLAFLKELRKRTADDIAPMSKISAHVSSMWFNESTPVRDVYKELSDQVESRLKEKSVRINESYKPLSY
;
A
#
# COMPACT_ATOMS: atom_id res chain seq x y z
N MET A 1 27.27 22.30 17.86
CA MET A 1 26.33 21.14 17.88
C MET A 1 26.49 20.43 16.56
N GLY A 2 26.85 19.15 16.57
CA GLY A 2 27.24 18.42 15.35
C GLY A 2 26.03 18.18 14.44
N ASN A 3 26.17 18.54 13.16
CA ASN A 3 25.24 18.12 12.12
C ASN A 3 25.34 16.60 11.95
N PHE A 4 24.24 15.89 12.17
CA PHE A 4 24.14 14.45 11.92
C PHE A 4 23.94 14.24 10.41
N GLU A 5 25.01 14.27 9.62
CA GLU A 5 24.92 13.83 8.23
C GLU A 5 24.66 12.32 8.17
N GLU A 6 23.59 11.93 7.48
CA GLU A 6 23.29 10.53 7.20
C GLU A 6 24.38 9.93 6.30
N LYS A 7 24.96 8.80 6.70
CA LYS A 7 25.97 8.11 5.89
C LYS A 7 25.33 7.57 4.60
N PRO A 8 25.95 7.77 3.42
CA PRO A 8 25.44 7.20 2.18
C PRO A 8 25.28 5.67 2.27
N THR A 9 24.14 5.15 1.84
CA THR A 9 23.88 3.70 1.77
C THR A 9 24.45 3.11 0.49
N GLU A 10 24.94 1.87 0.58
CA GLU A 10 25.51 1.12 -0.53
C GLU A 10 24.49 0.96 -1.67
N GLY A 11 24.86 1.39 -2.88
CA GLY A 11 23.97 1.36 -4.06
C GLY A 11 23.25 2.68 -4.40
N THR A 12 23.38 3.72 -3.58
CA THR A 12 22.81 5.04 -3.90
C THR A 12 23.54 5.70 -5.09
N HIS A 13 22.80 6.18 -6.09
CA HIS A 13 23.37 6.82 -7.28
C HIS A 13 24.20 8.07 -6.90
N SER A 14 25.43 8.19 -7.39
CA SER A 14 26.36 9.28 -7.04
C SER A 14 25.74 10.69 -7.21
N LYS A 15 25.06 10.94 -8.33
CA LYS A 15 24.32 12.19 -8.58
C LYS A 15 23.26 12.53 -7.51
N TYR A 16 22.61 11.53 -6.93
CA TYR A 16 21.65 11.76 -5.85
C TYR A 16 22.36 12.14 -4.55
N GLN A 17 23.50 11.49 -4.26
CA GLN A 17 24.31 11.84 -3.09
C GLN A 17 24.83 13.28 -3.19
N GLN A 18 25.28 13.68 -4.39
CA GLN A 18 25.74 15.04 -4.65
C GLN A 18 24.60 16.06 -4.49
N LEU A 19 23.44 15.79 -5.07
CA LEU A 19 22.25 16.63 -4.93
C LEU A 19 21.87 16.83 -3.46
N TYR A 20 21.89 15.75 -2.67
CA TYR A 20 21.57 15.81 -1.25
C TYR A 20 22.52 16.73 -0.47
N LYS A 21 23.83 16.65 -0.77
CA LYS A 21 24.85 17.54 -0.17
C LYS A 21 24.63 18.99 -0.56
N GLU A 22 24.41 19.28 -1.84
CA GLU A 22 24.20 20.64 -2.35
C GLU A 22 22.92 21.27 -1.77
N CYS A 23 21.84 20.49 -1.62
CA CYS A 23 20.60 20.96 -1.00
C CYS A 23 20.74 21.27 0.50
N TRP A 24 21.65 20.58 1.18
CA TRP A 24 21.90 20.73 2.63
C TRP A 24 23.07 21.66 2.94
N ASP A 25 23.64 22.32 1.93
CA ASP A 25 24.74 23.28 2.11
C ASP A 25 24.27 24.52 2.88
N ASP A 26 25.08 25.00 3.82
CA ASP A 26 24.78 26.18 4.63
C ASP A 26 24.78 27.47 3.80
N GLU A 27 25.52 27.51 2.67
CA GLU A 27 25.56 28.64 1.75
C GLU A 27 24.33 28.62 0.83
N PRO A 28 23.43 29.64 0.89
CA PRO A 28 22.19 29.65 0.11
C PRO A 28 22.40 29.62 -1.40
N LYS A 29 23.54 30.10 -1.90
CA LYS A 29 23.87 30.14 -3.33
C LYS A 29 24.33 28.79 -3.88
N SER A 30 24.80 27.89 -3.02
CA SER A 30 25.21 26.53 -3.39
C SER A 30 24.01 25.61 -3.57
N ARG A 31 22.83 26.01 -3.05
CA ARG A 31 21.61 25.22 -3.13
C ARG A 31 21.04 25.28 -4.54
N PRO A 32 20.80 24.12 -5.18
CA PRO A 32 20.19 24.09 -6.50
C PRO A 32 18.75 24.60 -6.41
N ASN A 33 18.30 25.22 -7.49
CA ASN A 33 16.90 25.60 -7.59
C ASN A 33 16.02 24.36 -7.88
N ILE A 34 14.70 24.53 -7.72
CA ILE A 34 13.75 23.43 -7.86
C ILE A 34 13.80 22.74 -9.24
N GLU A 35 14.10 23.48 -10.32
CA GLU A 35 14.21 22.93 -11.67
C GLU A 35 15.45 22.03 -11.82
N GLU A 36 16.58 22.43 -11.23
CA GLU A 36 17.82 21.67 -11.21
C GLU A 36 17.68 20.38 -10.40
N VAL A 37 17.03 20.47 -9.24
CA VAL A 37 16.66 19.32 -8.40
C VAL A 37 15.83 18.32 -9.23
N TYR A 38 14.76 18.78 -9.90
CA TYR A 38 13.92 17.92 -10.73
C TYR A 38 14.69 17.26 -11.87
N LYS A 39 15.58 17.99 -12.54
CA LYS A 39 16.41 17.46 -13.63
C LYS A 39 17.32 16.32 -13.16
N ILE A 40 17.97 16.48 -12.01
CA ILE A 40 18.85 15.46 -11.42
C ILE A 40 18.04 14.25 -10.96
N LEU A 41 16.91 14.47 -10.27
CA LEU A 41 16.00 13.40 -9.83
C LEU A 41 15.44 12.59 -11.00
N ASN A 42 15.04 13.25 -12.09
CA ASN A 42 14.61 12.58 -13.30
C ASN A 42 15.74 11.72 -13.88
N THR A 43 16.97 12.22 -13.92
CA THR A 43 18.14 11.49 -14.45
C THR A 43 18.45 10.22 -13.65
N VAL A 44 18.40 10.27 -12.31
CA VAL A 44 18.68 9.11 -11.45
C VAL A 44 17.53 8.10 -11.43
N THR A 45 16.30 8.53 -11.74
CA THR A 45 15.11 7.67 -11.77
C THR A 45 14.90 6.95 -13.11
N VAL A 46 15.61 7.29 -14.20
CA VAL A 46 15.40 6.71 -15.55
C VAL A 46 15.68 5.19 -15.63
N LYS A 47 16.22 4.54 -14.61
CA LYS A 47 16.26 3.07 -14.53
C LYS A 47 15.03 2.46 -13.86
N LYS A 48 13.84 2.73 -14.39
CA LYS A 48 12.71 1.78 -14.33
C LYS A 48 12.10 1.64 -15.73
N SER A 49 12.75 0.79 -16.51
CA SER A 49 12.18 0.00 -17.61
C SER A 49 10.87 0.48 -18.23
N LYS A 50 10.95 0.90 -19.49
CA LYS A 50 9.86 0.74 -20.45
C LYS A 50 9.42 -0.73 -20.49
N LYS A 51 8.45 -1.12 -19.65
CA LYS A 51 7.63 -2.34 -19.80
C LYS A 51 6.16 -1.94 -19.96
N SER A 52 5.89 -1.04 -20.91
CA SER A 52 4.54 -0.67 -21.32
C SER A 52 4.03 -1.62 -22.41
N ALA A 53 3.76 -2.89 -22.06
CA ALA A 53 2.98 -3.79 -22.92
C ALA A 53 2.47 -5.09 -22.24
N LYS A 54 3.16 -5.64 -21.23
CA LYS A 54 2.87 -7.03 -20.79
C LYS A 54 1.84 -7.22 -19.68
N HIS A 55 1.51 -6.18 -18.91
CA HIS A 55 0.58 -6.30 -17.78
C HIS A 55 -0.83 -5.89 -18.20
N GLN A 56 -1.49 -6.72 -19.02
CA GLN A 56 -2.92 -6.59 -19.26
C GLN A 56 -3.66 -7.24 -18.09
N ILE A 57 -4.54 -6.50 -17.42
CA ILE A 57 -5.39 -7.05 -16.38
C ILE A 57 -6.54 -7.76 -17.12
N PRO A 58 -6.72 -9.08 -16.95
CA PRO A 58 -7.81 -9.79 -17.60
C PRO A 58 -9.15 -9.20 -17.14
N PHE A 59 -10.09 -9.06 -18.06
CA PHE A 59 -11.46 -8.72 -17.71
C PHE A 59 -12.15 -9.96 -17.13
N PHE A 60 -12.55 -9.90 -15.87
CA PHE A 60 -13.33 -10.96 -15.24
C PHE A 60 -14.32 -10.38 -14.25
N ARG A 61 -15.38 -11.15 -13.98
CA ARG A 61 -16.32 -10.85 -12.90
C ARG A 61 -15.85 -11.52 -11.62
N LEU A 62 -15.89 -10.78 -10.53
CA LEU A 62 -15.69 -11.36 -9.21
C LEU A 62 -16.81 -12.37 -8.93
N PRO A 63 -16.49 -13.55 -8.40
CA PRO A 63 -17.53 -14.44 -7.90
C PRO A 63 -18.29 -13.73 -6.78
N PHE A 64 -19.62 -13.79 -6.86
CA PHE A 64 -20.51 -13.29 -5.82
C PHE A 64 -21.40 -14.45 -5.34
N PRO A 65 -21.46 -14.72 -4.02
CA PRO A 65 -20.85 -13.97 -2.92
C PRO A 65 -19.31 -14.06 -2.90
N PRO A 66 -18.61 -13.07 -2.32
CA PRO A 66 -17.16 -13.07 -2.24
C PRO A 66 -16.65 -14.24 -1.38
N GLU A 67 -15.71 -15.03 -1.91
CA GLU A 67 -15.05 -16.14 -1.19
C GLU A 67 -14.03 -15.67 -0.14
N LEU A 68 -14.15 -14.45 0.36
CA LEU A 68 -13.16 -13.81 1.23
C LEU A 68 -13.62 -13.87 2.68
N THR A 69 -12.84 -14.49 3.56
CA THR A 69 -13.18 -14.57 4.98
C THR A 69 -12.55 -13.44 5.81
N VAL A 70 -13.16 -13.12 6.95
CA VAL A 70 -12.64 -12.13 7.92
C VAL A 70 -11.21 -12.47 8.34
N GLU A 71 -10.93 -13.76 8.55
CA GLU A 71 -9.62 -14.27 8.95
C GLU A 71 -8.58 -14.14 7.82
N GLU A 72 -8.97 -14.35 6.57
CA GLU A 72 -8.11 -14.08 5.41
C GLU A 72 -7.77 -12.59 5.29
N ILE A 73 -8.75 -11.71 5.46
CA ILE A 73 -8.55 -10.25 5.43
C ILE A 73 -7.53 -9.83 6.50
N LEU A 74 -7.70 -10.31 7.73
CA LEU A 74 -6.81 -10.02 8.85
C LEU A 74 -5.40 -10.58 8.64
N ARG A 75 -5.25 -11.75 8.01
CA ARG A 75 -3.95 -12.34 7.66
C ARG A 75 -3.22 -11.59 6.54
N SER A 76 -3.97 -11.02 5.59
CA SER A 76 -3.39 -10.33 4.42
C SER A 76 -2.79 -8.96 4.73
N GLY A 77 -3.06 -8.41 5.90
CA GLY A 77 -2.47 -7.15 6.35
C GLY A 77 -1.05 -7.30 6.83
N THR A 78 -0.22 -6.30 6.54
CA THR A 78 0.95 -6.02 7.39
C THR A 78 0.43 -5.88 8.83
N LYS A 79 0.88 -6.78 9.72
CA LYS A 79 0.33 -7.00 11.07
C LYS A 79 0.09 -5.74 11.91
N ASP A 80 0.76 -4.63 11.61
CA ASP A 80 0.55 -3.32 12.24
C ASP A 80 -0.54 -2.45 11.60
N LYS A 81 -0.69 -2.44 10.28
CA LYS A 81 -1.56 -1.44 9.60
C LYS A 81 -3.05 -1.65 9.88
N PHE A 82 -3.48 -2.89 10.10
CA PHE A 82 -4.88 -3.19 10.44
C PHE A 82 -5.15 -3.24 11.94
N ARG A 83 -4.14 -3.09 12.81
CA ARG A 83 -4.39 -2.95 14.25
C ARG A 83 -5.02 -1.59 14.58
N SER A 84 -4.64 -0.56 13.83
CA SER A 84 -5.09 0.81 14.08
C SER A 84 -6.18 1.29 13.13
N ASN A 85 -6.37 0.64 11.98
CA ASN A 85 -7.42 1.04 11.03
C ASN A 85 -7.95 -0.16 10.23
N PRO A 86 -9.21 -0.61 10.45
CA PRO A 86 -9.78 -1.69 9.66
C PRO A 86 -9.84 -1.34 8.16
N PRO A 87 -9.64 -2.31 7.26
CA PRO A 87 -9.76 -2.07 5.83
C PRO A 87 -11.20 -1.71 5.48
N ASN A 88 -11.41 -0.58 4.82
CA ASN A 88 -12.74 -0.20 4.33
C ASN A 88 -13.24 -1.16 3.22
N ARG A 89 -14.53 -1.08 2.91
CA ARG A 89 -15.19 -1.90 1.87
C ARG A 89 -14.48 -1.92 0.51
N TYR A 90 -13.90 -0.80 0.06
CA TYR A 90 -13.13 -0.75 -1.20
C TYR A 90 -11.82 -1.54 -1.10
N PHE A 91 -11.11 -1.45 0.02
CA PHE A 91 -9.91 -2.25 0.25
C PHE A 91 -10.22 -3.74 0.24
N ILE A 92 -11.33 -4.16 0.86
CA ILE A 92 -11.76 -5.56 0.87
C ILE A 92 -12.13 -6.02 -0.54
N TYR A 93 -12.83 -5.20 -1.33
CA TYR A 93 -13.10 -5.47 -2.75
C TYR A 93 -11.82 -5.66 -3.56
N ARG A 94 -10.83 -4.79 -3.37
CA ARG A 94 -9.52 -4.91 -4.02
C ARG A 94 -8.76 -6.16 -3.59
N LEU A 95 -8.90 -6.61 -2.34
CA LEU A 95 -8.32 -7.88 -1.87
C LEU A 95 -8.98 -9.08 -2.55
N ALA A 96 -10.30 -9.10 -2.68
CA ALA A 96 -11.02 -10.14 -3.40
C ALA A 96 -10.59 -10.20 -4.87
N PHE A 97 -10.45 -9.04 -5.52
CA PHE A 97 -9.92 -8.92 -6.87
C PHE A 97 -8.50 -9.49 -7.00
N LEU A 98 -7.61 -9.16 -6.08
CA LEU A 98 -6.25 -9.69 -6.07
C LEU A 98 -6.21 -11.19 -5.81
N LYS A 99 -7.09 -11.72 -4.95
CA LYS A 99 -7.22 -13.16 -4.68
C LYS A 99 -7.63 -13.89 -5.97
N GLU A 100 -8.62 -13.37 -6.68
CA GLU A 100 -9.12 -13.97 -7.91
C GLU A 100 -8.14 -13.81 -9.08
N LEU A 101 -7.47 -12.66 -9.18
CA LEU A 101 -6.44 -12.42 -10.19
C LEU A 101 -5.28 -13.42 -10.03
N ARG A 102 -4.82 -13.67 -8.80
CA ARG A 102 -3.77 -14.67 -8.49
C ARG A 102 -4.13 -16.09 -8.89
N LYS A 103 -5.42 -16.46 -8.91
CA LYS A 103 -5.84 -17.78 -9.39
C LYS A 103 -5.72 -17.90 -10.91
N ARG A 104 -5.86 -16.78 -11.62
CA ARG A 104 -5.97 -16.73 -13.09
C ARG A 104 -4.65 -16.43 -13.78
N THR A 105 -3.87 -15.55 -13.18
CA THR A 105 -2.54 -15.20 -13.63
C THR A 105 -1.55 -15.83 -12.67
N ALA A 106 -0.57 -16.58 -13.20
CA ALA A 106 0.64 -16.93 -12.46
C ALA A 106 1.32 -15.66 -11.90
N ASP A 107 2.38 -15.79 -11.10
CA ASP A 107 2.99 -14.71 -10.29
C ASP A 107 3.36 -13.37 -11.00
N ASP A 108 3.18 -13.26 -12.31
CA ASP A 108 3.27 -12.01 -13.10
C ASP A 108 2.01 -11.12 -12.96
N ILE A 109 1.77 -10.65 -11.73
CA ILE A 109 0.66 -9.75 -11.39
C ILE A 109 1.05 -8.31 -11.75
N ALA A 110 0.13 -7.59 -12.40
CA ALA A 110 0.29 -6.17 -12.71
C ALA A 110 0.65 -5.33 -11.45
N PRO A 111 1.41 -4.23 -11.60
CA PRO A 111 1.75 -3.38 -10.46
C PRO A 111 0.50 -2.81 -9.79
N MET A 112 0.57 -2.65 -8.46
CA MET A 112 -0.57 -2.22 -7.62
C MET A 112 -1.22 -0.91 -8.08
N SER A 113 -0.44 0.02 -8.66
CA SER A 113 -0.95 1.27 -9.21
C SER A 113 -1.94 1.03 -10.37
N LYS A 114 -1.63 0.11 -11.29
CA LYS A 114 -2.52 -0.26 -12.39
C LYS A 114 -3.74 -1.03 -11.91
N ILE A 115 -3.53 -1.95 -10.96
CA ILE A 115 -4.64 -2.71 -10.37
C ILE A 115 -5.60 -1.78 -9.65
N SER A 116 -5.11 -0.84 -8.85
CA SER A 116 -5.97 0.08 -8.12
C SER A 116 -6.76 0.99 -9.04
N ALA A 117 -6.17 1.46 -10.15
CA ALA A 117 -6.89 2.21 -11.15
C ALA A 117 -8.05 1.38 -11.77
N HIS A 118 -7.77 0.13 -12.15
CA HIS A 118 -8.78 -0.76 -12.72
C HIS A 118 -9.90 -1.11 -11.72
N VAL A 119 -9.53 -1.49 -10.50
CA VAL A 119 -10.47 -1.86 -9.43
C VAL A 119 -11.33 -0.67 -9.01
N SER A 120 -10.80 0.55 -8.99
CA SER A 120 -11.61 1.75 -8.72
C SER A 120 -12.76 1.89 -9.72
N SER A 121 -12.48 1.66 -11.01
CA SER A 121 -13.50 1.73 -12.05
C SER A 121 -14.56 0.63 -11.87
N MET A 122 -14.15 -0.61 -11.59
CA MET A 122 -15.09 -1.70 -11.31
C MET A 122 -15.97 -1.42 -10.10
N TRP A 123 -15.34 -0.98 -9.00
CA TRP A 123 -16.01 -0.68 -7.74
C TRP A 123 -17.04 0.45 -7.86
N PHE A 124 -16.73 1.49 -8.64
CA PHE A 124 -17.66 2.61 -8.85
C PHE A 124 -18.92 2.18 -9.60
N ASN A 125 -18.79 1.23 -10.52
CA ASN A 125 -19.89 0.68 -11.32
C ASN A 125 -20.59 -0.53 -10.68
N GLU A 126 -20.17 -0.92 -9.47
CA GLU A 126 -20.69 -2.09 -8.79
C GLU A 126 -22.07 -1.83 -8.17
N SER A 127 -22.91 -2.86 -8.13
CA SER A 127 -24.27 -2.75 -7.59
C SER A 127 -24.30 -2.51 -6.08
N THR A 128 -25.36 -1.88 -5.58
CA THR A 128 -25.56 -1.63 -4.13
C THR A 128 -25.50 -2.91 -3.30
N PRO A 129 -26.18 -4.03 -3.66
CA PRO A 129 -26.12 -5.26 -2.86
C PRO A 129 -24.70 -5.82 -2.73
N VAL A 130 -23.90 -5.74 -3.79
CA VAL A 130 -22.49 -6.19 -3.74
C VAL A 130 -21.70 -5.27 -2.81
N ARG A 131 -21.83 -3.95 -2.95
CA ARG A 131 -21.15 -2.97 -2.09
C ARG A 131 -21.53 -3.13 -0.61
N ASP A 132 -22.77 -3.51 -0.32
CA ASP A 132 -23.28 -3.76 1.04
C ASP A 132 -22.65 -5.01 1.66
N VAL A 133 -22.46 -6.09 0.90
CA VAL A 133 -21.73 -7.28 1.39
C VAL A 133 -20.28 -6.93 1.76
N TYR A 134 -19.60 -6.11 0.96
CA TYR A 134 -18.25 -5.65 1.31
C TYR A 134 -18.22 -4.67 2.48
N LYS A 135 -19.31 -3.94 2.71
CA LYS A 135 -19.50 -3.14 3.94
C LYS A 135 -19.65 -4.05 5.15
N GLU A 136 -20.51 -5.06 5.07
CA GLU A 136 -20.72 -6.03 6.14
C GLU A 136 -19.41 -6.74 6.52
N LEU A 137 -18.61 -7.15 5.53
CA LEU A 137 -17.27 -7.71 5.78
C LEU A 137 -16.34 -6.72 6.51
N SER A 138 -16.39 -5.44 6.16
CA SER A 138 -15.62 -4.37 6.83
C SER A 138 -16.02 -4.25 8.30
N ASP A 139 -17.32 -4.25 8.56
CA ASP A 139 -17.90 -4.09 9.90
C ASP A 139 -17.57 -5.33 10.78
N GLN A 140 -17.57 -6.53 10.18
CA GLN A 140 -17.14 -7.76 10.86
C GLN A 140 -15.64 -7.75 11.20
N VAL A 141 -14.79 -7.29 10.28
CA VAL A 141 -13.35 -7.15 10.52
C VAL A 141 -13.08 -6.17 11.66
N GLU A 142 -13.78 -5.03 11.68
CA GLU A 142 -13.68 -4.05 12.76
C GLU A 142 -14.10 -4.64 14.12
N SER A 143 -15.23 -5.35 14.17
CA SER A 143 -15.72 -6.01 15.39
C SER A 143 -14.69 -6.99 15.94
N ARG A 144 -14.11 -7.85 15.08
CA ARG A 144 -13.07 -8.81 15.50
C ARG A 144 -11.78 -8.14 15.98
N LEU A 145 -11.43 -6.97 15.47
CA LEU A 145 -10.27 -6.20 15.95
C LEU A 145 -10.54 -5.62 17.35
N LYS A 146 -11.73 -5.06 17.57
CA LYS A 146 -12.15 -4.55 18.90
C LYS A 146 -12.14 -5.66 19.94
N GLU A 147 -12.69 -6.83 19.63
CA GLU A 147 -12.67 -8.00 20.53
C GLU A 147 -11.24 -8.42 20.91
N LYS A 148 -10.32 -8.47 19.93
CA LYS A 148 -8.92 -8.80 20.19
C LYS A 148 -8.25 -7.79 21.10
N SER A 149 -8.48 -6.49 20.88
CA SER A 149 -7.94 -5.43 21.72
C SER A 149 -8.46 -5.51 23.16
N VAL A 150 -9.76 -5.80 23.36
CA VAL A 150 -10.35 -5.98 24.70
C VAL A 150 -9.72 -7.16 25.43
N ARG A 151 -9.54 -8.31 24.76
CA ARG A 151 -8.91 -9.50 25.37
C ARG A 151 -7.47 -9.23 25.81
N ILE A 152 -6.72 -8.49 25.00
CA ILE A 152 -5.34 -8.09 25.32
C ILE A 152 -5.35 -7.19 26.57
N ASN A 153 -6.21 -6.17 26.61
CA ASN A 153 -6.28 -5.26 27.75
C ASN A 153 -6.73 -5.97 29.04
N GLU A 154 -7.66 -6.91 28.97
CA GLU A 154 -8.09 -7.70 30.14
C GLU A 154 -6.99 -8.66 30.63
N SER A 155 -6.12 -9.18 29.75
CA SER A 155 -4.99 -10.02 30.18
C SER A 155 -3.88 -9.24 30.90
N TYR A 156 -3.84 -7.91 30.77
CA TYR A 156 -2.89 -7.03 31.45
C TYR A 156 -3.46 -6.41 32.72
N LYS A 157 -4.68 -6.76 33.11
CA LYS A 157 -5.27 -6.27 34.35
C LYS A 157 -4.54 -6.94 35.52
N PRO A 158 -3.85 -6.17 36.39
CA PRO A 158 -3.14 -6.76 37.51
C PRO A 158 -4.17 -7.43 38.44
N LEU A 159 -3.83 -8.63 38.95
CA LEU A 159 -4.60 -9.29 39.99
C LEU A 159 -4.73 -8.32 41.17
N SER A 160 -5.95 -7.88 41.46
CA SER A 160 -6.24 -7.07 42.64
C SER A 160 -6.00 -7.94 43.88
N TYR A 161 -5.05 -7.53 44.71
CA TYR A 161 -4.85 -8.05 46.07
C TYR A 161 -5.84 -7.42 47.04
#